data_AF-A0A9Q1N569-F1
#
_entry.id   AF-A0A9Q1N569-F1
#
_cell.length_a   1.000
_cell.length_b   1.000
_cell.length_c   1.000
_cell.angle_alpha   90.00
_cell.angle_beta   90.00
_cell.angle_gamma   90.00
#
_symmetry.space_group_name_H-M   'P 1'
#
loop_
_entity.id
_entity.type
_entity.pdbx_description
1 polymer ?
#
loop_
_entity_poly.entity_id
_entity_poly.type
_entity_poly.pdbx_seq_one_letter_code
_entity_poly.pdbx_strand_id
1 'polypeptide(L)'
;MESAVIGVNGKEAVAINEDCKWNPVLKKLIGELSLADSEKESNLKSILRRLIGRFCEHHNKWRELTSASRNSLVALDELGRGTSTSDGQAIAESVLEHFVHKVQCQGMFSTHYHRLSIDYQKDSRISLCHMACQIGKGSRGLEEVTFLYRLTPGACPKSYGVNVARLAGLPDDVLQRAVAKSEELEIYGHNKQSDENLTGTLLRSLINLVKHNKCDDNKGVVLGELNGLQNRARILLEQN
;
A
#
# COMPACT_ATOMS: atom_id res chain seq x y z
N MET A 1 -7.51 4.59 5.81
CA MET A 1 -8.76 5.36 5.62
C MET A 1 -9.92 4.39 5.71
N GLU A 2 -10.54 4.32 6.88
CA GLU A 2 -11.80 3.61 7.04
C GLU A 2 -12.92 4.42 6.40
N SER A 3 -13.80 3.75 5.68
CA SER A 3 -15.12 4.28 5.34
C SER A 3 -16.08 3.10 5.30
N ALA A 4 -16.88 2.98 6.36
CA ALA A 4 -18.17 2.34 6.32
C ALA A 4 -19.08 3.04 7.34
N VAL A 5 -20.15 3.64 6.82
CA VAL A 5 -21.24 4.24 7.58
C VAL A 5 -22.16 3.14 8.08
N ILE A 6 -22.44 3.08 9.38
CA ILE A 6 -23.66 2.51 9.95
C ILE A 6 -24.02 3.36 11.18
N GLY A 7 -25.12 4.11 11.13
CA GLY A 7 -25.65 4.83 12.27
C GLY A 7 -26.77 4.06 12.96
N VAL A 8 -26.88 4.15 14.29
CA VAL A 8 -28.16 4.33 15.01
C VAL A 8 -27.90 4.98 16.38
N ASN A 9 -28.82 5.88 16.74
CA ASN A 9 -28.90 6.70 17.96
C ASN A 9 -28.93 5.93 19.29
N GLY A 10 -28.53 6.60 20.39
CA GLY A 10 -29.24 6.40 21.67
C GLY A 10 -28.48 6.64 22.98
N LYS A 11 -28.42 7.91 23.41
CA LYS A 11 -28.55 8.46 24.78
C LYS A 11 -27.69 7.91 25.95
N GLU A 12 -26.95 8.84 26.56
CA GLU A 12 -26.32 8.76 27.88
C GLU A 12 -27.32 8.56 29.03
N ALA A 13 -26.86 7.95 30.12
CA ALA A 13 -27.49 8.09 31.43
C ALA A 13 -26.40 8.34 32.50
N VAL A 14 -26.50 9.51 33.15
CA VAL A 14 -25.73 9.91 34.34
C VAL A 14 -26.40 9.29 35.58
N ALA A 15 -25.61 8.68 36.47
CA ALA A 15 -26.09 8.13 37.73
C ALA A 15 -26.03 9.18 38.86
N ILE A 16 -27.13 9.34 39.59
CA ILE A 16 -27.19 10.00 40.90
C ILE A 16 -27.49 8.94 41.96
N ASN A 17 -26.68 8.97 43.01
CA ASN A 17 -26.58 8.00 44.10
C ASN A 17 -27.45 8.49 45.29
N GLU A 18 -28.30 7.63 45.88
CA GLU A 18 -28.62 7.65 47.32
C GLU A 18 -29.53 6.47 47.74
N ASP A 19 -29.31 6.00 48.97
CA ASP A 19 -29.75 4.74 49.58
C ASP A 19 -31.27 4.47 49.56
N CYS A 20 -31.70 3.46 48.80
CA CYS A 20 -33.07 2.93 48.84
C CYS A 20 -33.06 1.41 49.06
N LYS A 21 -33.86 0.92 50.01
CA LYS A 21 -34.04 -0.51 50.34
C LYS A 21 -34.66 -1.27 49.14
N TRP A 22 -33.82 -1.85 48.29
CA TRP A 22 -34.25 -2.59 47.11
C TRP A 22 -35.05 -3.86 47.44
N ASN A 23 -36.22 -4.02 46.81
CA ASN A 23 -37.06 -5.22 46.80
C ASN A 23 -36.23 -6.48 46.41
N PRO A 24 -36.39 -7.64 47.05
CA PRO A 24 -35.66 -8.87 46.71
C PRO A 24 -35.72 -9.25 45.22
N VAL A 25 -36.80 -8.91 44.50
CA VAL A 25 -36.90 -9.09 43.04
C VAL A 25 -35.93 -8.16 42.29
N LEU A 26 -35.78 -6.91 42.72
CA LEU A 26 -34.82 -5.96 42.14
C LEU A 26 -33.37 -6.35 42.44
N LYS A 27 -33.07 -6.87 43.64
CA LYS A 27 -31.73 -7.42 43.94
C LYS A 27 -31.38 -8.61 43.04
N LYS A 28 -32.35 -9.46 42.72
CA LYS A 28 -32.17 -10.57 41.79
C LYS A 28 -31.90 -10.08 40.36
N LEU A 29 -32.69 -9.12 39.87
CA LEU A 29 -32.50 -8.53 38.54
C LEU A 29 -31.18 -7.76 38.41
N ILE A 30 -30.77 -7.04 39.47
CA ILE A 30 -29.45 -6.38 39.50
C ILE A 30 -28.32 -7.40 39.52
N GLY A 31 -28.49 -8.52 40.24
CA GLY A 31 -27.54 -9.64 40.21
C GLY A 31 -27.45 -10.28 38.81
N GLU A 32 -28.59 -10.49 38.14
CA GLU A 32 -28.65 -10.99 36.77
C GLU A 32 -28.05 -10.00 35.76
N LEU A 33 -28.30 -8.70 35.90
CA LEU A 33 -27.64 -7.65 35.11
C LEU A 33 -26.12 -7.62 35.35
N SER A 34 -25.69 -7.72 36.61
CA SER A 34 -24.27 -7.71 36.99
C SER A 34 -23.54 -8.94 36.46
N LEU A 35 -24.18 -10.10 36.46
CA LEU A 35 -23.66 -11.33 35.85
C LEU A 35 -23.59 -11.20 34.32
N ALA A 36 -24.62 -10.63 33.70
CA ALA A 36 -24.64 -10.37 32.26
C ALA A 36 -23.57 -9.34 31.82
N ASP A 37 -23.30 -8.32 32.65
CA ASP A 37 -22.22 -7.36 32.42
C ASP A 37 -20.83 -7.98 32.64
N SER A 38 -20.66 -8.85 33.64
CA SER A 38 -19.43 -9.61 33.85
C SER A 38 -19.14 -10.57 32.70
N GLU A 39 -20.16 -11.22 32.14
CA GLU A 39 -20.03 -12.08 30.97
C GLU A 39 -19.60 -11.28 29.73
N LYS A 40 -20.24 -10.13 29.48
CA LYS A 40 -19.83 -9.18 28.42
C LYS A 40 -18.42 -8.65 28.63
N GLU A 41 -18.05 -8.31 29.86
CA GLU A 41 -16.71 -7.82 30.20
C GLU A 41 -15.66 -8.92 30.00
N SER A 42 -15.98 -10.18 30.30
CA SER A 42 -15.10 -11.33 30.06
C SER A 42 -14.88 -11.55 28.55
N ASN A 43 -15.94 -11.43 27.75
CA ASN A 43 -15.88 -11.54 26.30
C ASN A 43 -15.07 -10.38 25.71
N LEU A 44 -15.28 -9.16 26.21
CA LEU A 44 -14.53 -7.99 25.79
C LEU A 44 -13.05 -8.10 26.17
N LYS A 45 -12.72 -8.56 27.38
CA LYS A 45 -11.34 -8.85 27.82
C LYS A 45 -10.70 -9.93 26.97
N SER A 46 -11.44 -10.97 26.57
CA SER A 46 -10.95 -12.03 25.69
C SER A 46 -10.63 -11.49 24.29
N ILE A 47 -11.53 -10.68 23.72
CA ILE A 47 -11.32 -10.01 22.42
C ILE A 47 -10.13 -9.03 22.50
N LEU A 48 -10.06 -8.22 23.55
CA LEU A 48 -8.99 -7.25 23.78
C LEU A 48 -7.64 -7.97 23.93
N ARG A 49 -7.57 -9.06 24.69
CA ARG A 49 -6.36 -9.89 24.83
C ARG A 49 -5.94 -10.51 23.50
N ARG A 50 -6.88 -10.98 22.68
CA ARG A 50 -6.59 -11.48 21.32
C ARG A 50 -6.09 -10.38 20.40
N LEU A 51 -6.67 -9.18 20.47
CA LEU A 51 -6.22 -7.99 19.72
C LEU A 51 -4.82 -7.54 20.14
N ILE A 52 -4.56 -7.44 21.46
CA ILE A 52 -3.24 -7.11 22.00
C ILE A 52 -2.22 -8.19 21.63
N GLY A 53 -2.59 -9.47 21.71
CA GLY A 53 -1.74 -10.58 21.28
C GLY A 53 -1.33 -10.45 19.81
N ARG A 54 -2.30 -10.19 18.92
CA ARG A 54 -2.04 -9.99 17.48
C ARG A 54 -1.23 -8.71 17.20
N PHE A 55 -1.42 -7.67 18.01
CA PHE A 55 -0.63 -6.45 17.93
C PHE A 55 0.82 -6.68 18.37
N CYS A 56 1.04 -7.43 19.45
CA CYS A 56 2.36 -7.82 19.94
C CYS A 56 3.11 -8.75 18.98
N GLU A 57 2.42 -9.69 18.34
CA GLU A 57 2.99 -10.52 17.26
C GLU A 57 3.52 -9.64 16.11
N HIS A 58 2.73 -8.63 15.70
CA HIS A 58 3.17 -7.67 14.70
C HIS A 58 4.39 -6.86 15.17
N HIS A 59 4.41 -6.44 16.43
CA HIS A 59 5.50 -5.64 16.99
C HIS A 59 6.83 -6.41 17.13
N ASN A 60 6.80 -7.70 17.46
CA ASN A 60 8.01 -8.53 17.48
C ASN A 60 8.59 -8.72 16.07
N LYS A 61 7.75 -8.89 15.06
CA LYS A 61 8.17 -9.04 13.65
C LYS A 61 8.93 -7.81 13.14
N TRP A 62 8.48 -6.61 13.48
CA TRP A 62 9.19 -5.37 13.14
C TRP A 62 10.51 -5.23 13.90
N ARG A 63 10.58 -5.70 15.15
CA ARG A 63 11.82 -5.67 15.94
C ARG A 63 12.91 -6.56 15.33
N GLU A 64 12.54 -7.72 14.80
CA GLU A 64 13.48 -8.60 14.08
C GLU A 64 14.00 -7.97 12.78
N LEU A 65 13.17 -7.18 12.10
CA LEU A 65 13.64 -6.41 10.93
C LEU A 65 14.65 -5.33 11.32
N THR A 66 14.45 -4.67 12.47
CA THR A 66 15.41 -3.66 12.96
C THR A 66 16.72 -4.22 13.49
N SER A 67 16.77 -5.52 13.83
CA SER A 67 17.99 -6.19 14.31
C SER A 67 18.76 -6.92 13.20
N ALA A 68 18.27 -6.87 11.97
CA ALA A 68 18.94 -7.48 10.83
C ALA A 68 20.33 -6.86 10.61
N SER A 69 21.31 -7.73 10.37
CA SER A 69 22.70 -7.36 10.09
C SER A 69 23.07 -7.76 8.67
N ARG A 70 24.26 -7.36 8.21
CA ARG A 70 24.79 -7.78 6.89
C ARG A 70 24.80 -9.31 6.70
N ASN A 71 24.91 -10.09 7.77
CA ASN A 71 24.97 -11.56 7.72
C ASN A 71 23.58 -12.23 7.85
N SER A 72 22.51 -11.43 7.95
CA SER A 72 21.15 -11.93 8.02
C SER A 72 20.64 -12.33 6.63
N LEU A 73 19.76 -13.33 6.58
CA LEU A 73 18.94 -13.64 5.41
C LEU A 73 17.52 -13.13 5.68
N VAL A 74 17.06 -12.19 4.87
CA VAL A 74 15.75 -11.52 5.05
C VAL A 74 14.79 -11.97 3.95
N ALA A 75 13.60 -12.43 4.32
CA ALA A 75 12.53 -12.74 3.38
C ALA A 75 11.30 -11.88 3.71
N LEU A 76 10.90 -11.03 2.77
CA LEU A 76 9.73 -10.15 2.89
C LEU A 76 8.71 -10.56 1.84
N ASP A 77 7.46 -10.72 2.28
CA ASP A 77 6.35 -11.10 1.42
C ASP A 77 5.22 -10.10 1.57
N GLU A 78 4.87 -9.45 0.45
CA GLU A 78 3.79 -8.47 0.33
C GLU A 78 3.79 -7.38 1.41
N LEU A 79 4.97 -6.83 1.68
CA LEU A 79 5.13 -5.71 2.61
C LEU A 79 4.32 -4.50 2.12
N GLY A 80 3.58 -3.85 3.02
CA GLY A 80 2.70 -2.72 2.67
C GLY A 80 1.25 -3.13 2.39
N ARG A 81 0.92 -4.42 2.43
CA ARG A 81 -0.48 -4.89 2.33
C ARG A 81 -1.30 -4.43 3.54
N GLY A 82 -2.53 -3.99 3.29
CA GLY A 82 -3.49 -3.59 4.32
C GLY A 82 -3.56 -2.08 4.59
N THR A 83 -2.84 -1.27 3.82
CA THR A 83 -2.98 0.19 3.78
C THR A 83 -3.33 0.66 2.37
N SER A 84 -3.38 1.98 2.14
CA SER A 84 -3.57 2.56 0.80
C SER A 84 -2.45 2.12 -0.15
N THR A 85 -2.72 2.03 -1.45
CA THR A 85 -1.72 1.60 -2.43
C THR A 85 -0.48 2.49 -2.44
N SER A 86 -0.67 3.81 -2.29
CA SER A 86 0.43 4.77 -2.21
C SER A 86 1.28 4.60 -0.95
N ASP A 87 0.64 4.48 0.22
CA ASP A 87 1.38 4.32 1.48
C ASP A 87 2.08 2.97 1.53
N GLY A 88 1.41 1.91 1.08
CA GLY A 88 1.97 0.57 1.04
C GLY A 88 3.20 0.50 0.15
N GLN A 89 3.14 1.14 -1.02
CA GLN A 89 4.30 1.21 -1.90
C GLN A 89 5.43 2.06 -1.31
N ALA A 90 5.14 3.22 -0.72
CA ALA A 90 6.16 4.07 -0.11
C ALA A 90 6.88 3.36 1.04
N ILE A 91 6.14 2.60 1.87
CA ILE A 91 6.70 1.78 2.95
C ILE A 91 7.57 0.67 2.36
N ALA A 92 7.06 -0.06 1.36
CA ALA A 92 7.79 -1.14 0.70
C ALA A 92 9.12 -0.64 0.09
N GLU A 93 9.08 0.49 -0.60
CA GLU A 93 10.23 1.14 -1.21
C GLU A 93 11.27 1.54 -0.15
N SER A 94 10.83 2.25 0.89
CA SER A 94 11.72 2.74 1.96
C SER A 94 12.43 1.57 2.68
N VAL A 95 11.70 0.47 2.91
CA VAL A 95 12.26 -0.71 3.58
C VAL A 95 13.23 -1.45 2.66
N LEU A 96 12.88 -1.62 1.38
CA LEU A 96 13.79 -2.22 0.40
C LEU A 96 15.07 -1.39 0.26
N GLU A 97 14.95 -0.07 0.18
CA GLU A 97 16.09 0.85 0.11
C GLU A 97 17.00 0.68 1.32
N HIS A 98 16.42 0.64 2.53
CA HIS A 98 17.15 0.43 3.77
C HIS A 98 17.93 -0.89 3.78
N PHE A 99 17.30 -2.00 3.38
CA PHE A 99 17.98 -3.29 3.35
C PHE A 99 19.10 -3.35 2.31
N VAL A 100 18.89 -2.76 1.13
CA VAL A 100 19.86 -2.81 0.02
C VAL A 100 21.03 -1.84 0.22
N HIS A 101 20.78 -0.66 0.78
CA HIS A 101 21.78 0.42 0.88
C HIS A 101 22.39 0.58 2.27
N LYS A 102 21.66 0.27 3.35
CA LYS A 102 22.13 0.47 4.72
C LYS A 102 22.57 -0.85 5.36
N VAL A 103 21.70 -1.85 5.39
CA VAL A 103 22.00 -3.15 6.04
C VAL A 103 22.91 -4.00 5.16
N GLN A 104 22.64 -4.00 3.84
CA GLN A 104 23.34 -4.79 2.83
C GLN A 104 23.32 -6.29 3.13
N CYS A 105 22.19 -6.79 3.65
CA CYS A 105 21.98 -8.20 3.91
C CYS A 105 21.54 -8.96 2.65
N GLN A 106 21.63 -10.29 2.69
CA GLN A 106 21.01 -11.12 1.64
C GLN A 106 19.52 -11.18 1.87
N GLY A 107 18.71 -11.16 0.80
CA GLY A 107 17.28 -11.29 0.98
C GLY A 107 16.45 -11.45 -0.29
N MET A 108 15.19 -11.79 -0.06
CA MET A 108 14.15 -11.92 -1.08
C MET A 108 12.97 -11.03 -0.72
N PHE A 109 12.45 -10.32 -1.72
CA PHE A 109 11.31 -9.43 -1.57
C PHE A 109 10.25 -9.79 -2.61
N SER A 110 9.17 -10.41 -2.15
CA SER A 110 8.00 -10.71 -2.97
C SER A 110 7.02 -9.54 -2.89
N THR A 111 6.57 -9.06 -4.04
CA THR A 111 5.69 -7.89 -4.12
C THR A 111 4.85 -7.83 -5.38
N HIS A 112 3.65 -7.28 -5.24
CA HIS A 112 2.81 -6.84 -6.36
C HIS A 112 3.08 -5.40 -6.84
N TYR A 113 3.99 -4.65 -6.23
CA TYR A 113 4.31 -3.28 -6.66
C TYR A 113 5.20 -3.28 -7.90
N HIS A 114 4.59 -3.29 -9.09
CA HIS A 114 5.30 -3.23 -10.38
C HIS A 114 6.25 -2.05 -10.49
N ARG A 115 5.91 -0.92 -9.86
CA ARG A 115 6.73 0.28 -9.89
C ARG A 115 8.11 0.09 -9.24
N LEU A 116 8.20 -0.69 -8.15
CA LEU A 116 9.50 -1.05 -7.56
C LEU A 116 10.39 -1.81 -8.55
N SER A 117 9.81 -2.67 -9.39
CA SER A 117 10.58 -3.37 -10.43
C SER A 117 11.15 -2.40 -11.46
N ILE A 118 10.46 -1.29 -11.76
CA ILE A 118 10.93 -0.26 -12.68
C ILE A 118 12.05 0.56 -12.04
N ASP A 119 11.83 1.05 -10.82
CA ASP A 119 12.76 1.95 -10.14
C ASP A 119 14.10 1.26 -9.84
N TYR A 120 14.09 -0.05 -9.55
CA TYR A 120 15.28 -0.83 -9.24
C TYR A 120 15.86 -1.65 -10.40
N GLN A 121 15.31 -1.54 -11.62
CA GLN A 121 15.78 -2.31 -12.78
C GLN A 121 17.27 -2.12 -13.09
N LYS A 122 17.83 -0.96 -12.75
CA LYS A 122 19.23 -0.59 -13.02
C LYS A 122 20.16 -0.75 -11.81
N ASP A 123 19.64 -1.16 -10.65
CA ASP A 123 20.47 -1.35 -9.45
C ASP A 123 21.23 -2.68 -9.52
N SER A 124 22.56 -2.64 -9.53
CA SER A 124 23.40 -3.84 -9.64
C SER A 124 23.31 -4.77 -8.44
N ARG A 125 22.76 -4.32 -7.31
CA ARG A 125 22.58 -5.14 -6.10
C ARG A 125 21.27 -5.91 -6.09
N ILE A 126 20.35 -5.58 -7.00
CA ILE A 126 19.03 -6.18 -7.06
C ILE A 126 18.91 -7.00 -8.33
N SER A 127 18.47 -8.25 -8.17
CA SER A 127 18.09 -9.11 -9.28
C SER A 127 16.59 -9.25 -9.30
N LEU A 128 15.96 -8.73 -10.35
CA LEU A 128 14.52 -8.90 -10.56
C LEU A 128 14.25 -10.31 -11.05
N CYS A 129 13.23 -10.95 -10.48
CA CYS A 129 12.77 -12.26 -10.89
C CYS A 129 11.23 -12.31 -10.82
N HIS A 130 10.62 -13.22 -11.56
CA HIS A 130 9.20 -13.51 -11.53
C HIS A 130 8.94 -15.01 -11.70
N MET A 131 7.72 -15.46 -11.39
CA MET A 131 7.29 -16.83 -11.68
C MET A 131 6.89 -16.95 -13.15
N ALA A 132 7.53 -17.87 -13.86
CA ALA A 132 7.27 -18.11 -15.28
C ALA A 132 5.83 -18.60 -15.52
N CYS A 133 5.24 -18.08 -16.59
CA CYS A 133 3.91 -18.45 -17.06
C CYS A 133 3.98 -18.82 -18.54
N GLN A 134 3.19 -19.80 -18.96
CA GLN A 134 2.97 -20.12 -20.37
C GLN A 134 1.62 -19.58 -20.81
N ILE A 135 1.62 -18.84 -21.91
CA ILE A 135 0.41 -18.26 -22.50
C ILE A 135 -0.06 -19.17 -23.64
N GLY A 136 -1.28 -19.70 -23.51
CA GLY A 136 -1.99 -20.49 -24.50
C GLY A 136 -3.09 -19.70 -25.20
N LYS A 137 -3.56 -20.23 -26.33
CA LYS A 137 -4.75 -19.73 -27.02
C LYS A 137 -5.98 -20.12 -26.21
N GLY A 138 -6.43 -19.24 -25.33
CA GLY A 138 -7.64 -19.50 -24.57
C GLY A 138 -8.90 -19.38 -25.43
N SER A 139 -10.01 -19.81 -24.85
CA SER A 139 -11.32 -19.75 -25.48
C SER A 139 -12.01 -18.42 -25.20
N ARG A 140 -12.91 -17.98 -26.10
CA ARG A 140 -13.82 -16.83 -25.86
C ARG A 140 -13.12 -15.47 -25.63
N GLY A 141 -11.96 -15.27 -26.25
CA GLY A 141 -11.25 -13.98 -26.26
C GLY A 141 -10.38 -13.69 -25.04
N LEU A 142 -10.24 -14.63 -24.09
CA LEU A 142 -9.33 -14.52 -22.94
C LEU A 142 -8.13 -15.45 -23.13
N GLU A 143 -6.91 -14.94 -22.94
CA GLU A 143 -5.66 -15.73 -23.01
C GLU A 143 -5.68 -16.85 -21.96
N GLU A 144 -5.27 -18.08 -22.29
CA GLU A 144 -5.09 -19.14 -21.29
C GLU A 144 -3.72 -19.02 -20.64
N VAL A 145 -3.61 -19.14 -19.32
CA VAL A 145 -2.33 -19.00 -18.61
C VAL A 145 -2.06 -20.21 -17.73
N THR A 146 -0.94 -20.86 -17.96
CA THR A 146 -0.43 -21.97 -17.15
C THR A 146 0.74 -21.49 -16.30
N PHE A 147 0.62 -21.58 -14.98
CA PHE A 147 1.68 -21.22 -14.05
C PHE A 147 2.72 -22.35 -13.98
N LEU A 148 3.97 -22.04 -14.31
CA LEU A 148 5.05 -23.06 -14.37
C LEU A 148 5.80 -23.21 -13.04
N TYR A 149 5.52 -22.35 -12.06
CA TYR A 149 6.18 -22.30 -10.74
C TYR A 149 7.71 -22.29 -10.80
N ARG A 150 8.27 -21.78 -11.91
CA ARG A 150 9.71 -21.67 -12.14
C ARG A 150 10.12 -20.21 -12.01
N LEU A 151 11.05 -19.91 -11.10
CA LEU A 151 11.63 -18.58 -10.98
C LEU A 151 12.47 -18.26 -12.23
N THR A 152 12.15 -17.16 -12.91
CA THR A 152 12.86 -16.67 -14.09
C THR A 152 13.33 -15.23 -13.88
N PRO A 153 14.51 -14.86 -14.41
CA PRO A 153 15.02 -13.51 -14.28
C PRO A 153 14.16 -12.50 -15.05
N GLY A 154 14.19 -11.25 -14.60
CA GLY A 154 13.45 -10.13 -15.15
C GLY A 154 12.18 -9.79 -14.38
N ALA A 155 11.66 -8.59 -14.64
CA ALA A 155 10.37 -8.14 -14.11
C ALA A 155 9.21 -8.93 -14.74
N CYS A 156 8.11 -9.07 -14.02
CA CYS A 156 6.90 -9.69 -14.56
C CYS A 156 6.32 -8.82 -15.69
N PRO A 157 6.08 -9.36 -16.89
CA PRO A 157 5.67 -8.56 -18.05
C PRO A 157 4.20 -8.13 -18.01
N LYS A 158 3.34 -8.87 -17.33
CA LYS A 158 1.88 -8.62 -17.26
C LYS A 158 1.32 -9.04 -15.90
N SER A 159 0.18 -8.45 -15.52
CA SER A 159 -0.63 -8.96 -14.41
C SER A 159 -1.44 -10.18 -14.84
N TYR A 160 -1.52 -11.18 -13.96
CA TYR A 160 -2.25 -12.43 -14.22
C TYR A 160 -3.46 -12.61 -13.30
N GLY A 161 -3.89 -11.56 -12.56
CA GLY A 161 -4.98 -11.65 -11.59
C GLY A 161 -6.30 -12.15 -12.19
N VAL A 162 -6.69 -11.64 -13.37
CA VAL A 162 -7.91 -12.11 -14.07
C VAL A 162 -7.79 -13.58 -14.48
N ASN A 163 -6.59 -14.03 -14.86
CA ASN A 163 -6.35 -15.43 -15.21
C ASN A 163 -6.51 -16.36 -14.01
N VAL A 164 -6.05 -15.94 -12.83
CA VAL A 164 -6.27 -16.65 -11.57
C VAL A 164 -7.77 -16.70 -11.23
N ALA A 165 -8.50 -15.60 -11.41
CA ALA A 165 -9.94 -15.57 -11.19
C ALA A 165 -10.70 -16.53 -12.14
N ARG A 166 -10.25 -16.66 -13.39
CA ARG A 166 -10.81 -17.67 -14.31
C ARG A 166 -10.57 -19.10 -13.82
N LEU A 167 -9.37 -19.41 -13.34
CA LEU A 167 -9.08 -20.73 -12.76
C LEU A 167 -9.92 -21.02 -11.52
N ALA A 168 -10.32 -19.99 -10.77
CA ALA A 168 -11.24 -20.09 -9.65
C ALA A 168 -12.72 -20.28 -10.08
N GLY A 169 -13.01 -20.30 -11.39
CA GLY A 169 -14.35 -20.55 -11.92
C GLY A 169 -15.26 -19.34 -11.95
N LEU A 170 -14.71 -18.11 -11.95
CA LEU A 170 -15.53 -16.91 -12.09
C LEU A 170 -16.18 -16.84 -13.49
N PRO A 171 -17.43 -16.32 -13.60
CA PRO A 171 -18.11 -16.17 -14.88
C PRO A 171 -17.37 -15.29 -15.89
N ASP A 172 -17.42 -15.67 -17.17
CA ASP A 172 -16.73 -14.97 -18.27
C ASP A 172 -17.14 -13.49 -18.38
N ASP A 173 -18.41 -13.15 -18.11
CA ASP A 173 -18.91 -11.77 -18.15
C ASP A 173 -18.33 -10.89 -17.05
N VAL A 174 -18.02 -11.47 -15.88
CA VAL A 174 -17.33 -10.78 -14.78
C VAL A 174 -15.87 -10.57 -15.14
N LEU A 175 -15.23 -11.60 -15.72
CA LEU A 175 -13.82 -11.54 -16.13
C LEU A 175 -13.59 -10.50 -17.23
N GLN A 176 -14.46 -10.44 -18.25
CA GLN A 176 -14.36 -9.44 -19.31
C GLN A 176 -14.47 -8.01 -18.76
N ARG A 177 -15.40 -7.77 -17.83
CA ARG A 177 -15.52 -6.47 -17.15
C ARG A 177 -14.29 -6.16 -16.30
N ALA A 178 -13.72 -7.15 -15.62
CA ALA A 178 -12.52 -6.98 -14.82
C ALA A 178 -11.31 -6.61 -15.68
N VAL A 179 -11.15 -7.19 -16.88
CA VAL A 179 -10.12 -6.79 -17.85
C VAL A 179 -10.28 -5.32 -18.23
N ALA A 180 -11.46 -4.92 -18.70
CA ALA A 180 -11.71 -3.54 -19.10
C ALA A 180 -11.46 -2.54 -17.96
N LYS A 181 -11.85 -2.88 -16.73
CA LYS A 181 -11.63 -2.03 -15.56
C LYS A 181 -10.15 -1.95 -15.16
N SER A 182 -9.41 -3.05 -15.30
CA SER A 182 -7.96 -3.07 -15.05
C SER A 182 -7.23 -2.15 -16.01
N GLU A 183 -7.56 -2.21 -17.30
CA GLU A 183 -6.98 -1.34 -18.32
C GLU A 183 -7.26 0.15 -18.04
N GLU A 184 -8.50 0.49 -17.66
CA GLU A 184 -8.87 1.86 -17.28
C GLU A 184 -8.04 2.37 -16.08
N LEU A 185 -7.84 1.54 -15.06
CA LEU A 185 -7.09 1.90 -13.86
C LEU A 185 -5.59 2.06 -14.12
N GLU A 186 -5.02 1.23 -14.99
CA GLU A 186 -3.62 1.35 -15.41
C GLU A 186 -3.37 2.68 -16.14
N ILE A 187 -4.25 3.06 -17.06
CA ILE A 187 -4.18 4.34 -17.78
C ILE A 187 -4.28 5.50 -16.79
N TYR A 188 -5.25 5.46 -15.87
CA TYR A 188 -5.45 6.51 -14.88
C TYR A 188 -4.24 6.66 -13.94
N GLY A 189 -3.64 5.54 -13.53
CA GLY A 189 -2.42 5.51 -12.73
C GLY A 189 -1.21 6.11 -13.44
N HIS A 190 -1.07 5.87 -14.75
CA HIS A 190 0.02 6.44 -15.55
C HIS A 190 -0.10 7.95 -15.75
N ASN A 191 -1.29 8.47 -16.05
CA ASN A 191 -1.49 9.90 -16.29
C ASN A 191 -1.22 10.75 -15.02
N LYS A 192 -1.62 10.26 -13.85
CA LYS A 192 -1.34 10.94 -12.58
C LYS A 192 0.18 11.00 -12.29
N GLN A 193 0.92 9.98 -12.69
CA GLN A 193 2.38 9.94 -12.53
C GLN A 193 3.11 10.87 -13.51
N SER A 194 2.63 11.05 -14.74
CA SER A 194 3.25 12.01 -15.67
C SER A 194 3.12 13.43 -15.16
N ASP A 195 1.95 13.80 -14.62
CA ASP A 195 1.69 15.15 -14.12
C ASP A 195 2.52 15.46 -12.87
N GLU A 196 2.62 14.53 -11.92
CA GLU A 196 3.45 14.69 -10.72
C GLU A 196 4.96 14.73 -11.05
N ASN A 197 5.43 13.90 -11.98
CA ASN A 197 6.84 13.90 -12.39
C ASN A 197 7.22 15.17 -13.15
N LEU A 198 6.33 15.69 -14.01
CA LEU A 198 6.55 16.94 -14.74
C LEU A 198 6.58 18.13 -13.78
N THR A 199 5.61 18.20 -12.85
CA THR A 199 5.54 19.25 -11.82
C THR A 199 6.75 19.21 -10.89
N GLY A 200 7.15 18.02 -10.43
CA GLY A 200 8.33 17.83 -9.58
C GLY A 200 9.64 18.17 -10.28
N THR A 201 9.75 17.90 -11.59
CA THR A 201 10.93 18.24 -12.40
C THR A 201 11.02 19.75 -12.64
N LEU A 202 9.90 20.43 -12.86
CA LEU A 202 9.85 21.89 -12.96
C LEU A 202 10.16 22.58 -11.63
N LEU A 203 9.60 22.09 -10.52
CA LEU A 203 9.94 22.55 -9.17
C LEU A 203 11.43 22.39 -8.86
N ARG A 204 12.03 21.24 -9.17
CA ARG A 204 13.48 21.02 -9.02
C ARG A 204 14.29 21.99 -9.88
N SER A 205 13.88 22.20 -11.13
CA SER A 205 14.54 23.14 -12.05
C SER A 205 14.46 24.59 -11.53
N LEU A 206 13.29 25.00 -11.03
CA LEU A 206 13.08 26.30 -10.38
C LEU A 206 13.94 26.47 -9.13
N ILE A 207 13.97 25.46 -8.25
CA ILE A 207 14.78 25.49 -7.02
C ILE A 207 16.28 25.60 -7.37
N ASN A 208 16.75 24.87 -8.38
CA ASN A 208 18.14 24.96 -8.82
C ASN A 208 18.46 26.35 -9.40
N LEU A 209 17.56 26.93 -10.19
CA LEU A 209 17.69 28.29 -10.72
C LEU A 209 17.74 29.34 -9.60
N VAL A 210 16.89 29.21 -8.58
CA VAL A 210 16.87 30.12 -7.41
C VAL A 210 18.12 29.95 -6.55
N LYS A 211 18.65 28.73 -6.42
CA LYS A 211 19.92 28.48 -5.71
C LYS A 211 21.12 29.08 -6.44
N HIS A 212 21.16 29.01 -7.76
CA HIS A 212 22.22 29.63 -8.57
C HIS A 212 22.13 31.16 -8.57
N ASN A 213 20.95 31.77 -8.42
CA ASN A 213 20.81 33.23 -8.31
C ASN A 213 21.35 33.84 -6.99
N LYS A 214 21.84 33.04 -6.04
CA LYS A 214 22.53 33.56 -4.84
C LYS A 214 24.04 33.71 -5.00
N CYS A 215 24.63 33.26 -6.12
CA CYS A 215 26.05 33.47 -6.45
C CYS A 215 26.18 33.81 -7.94
N ASP A 216 26.80 34.95 -8.23
CA ASP A 216 27.25 35.47 -9.53
C ASP A 216 26.31 36.34 -10.39
N ASP A 217 26.76 37.59 -10.56
CA ASP A 217 26.34 38.61 -11.50
C ASP A 217 26.65 38.21 -12.96
N ASN A 218 25.90 37.26 -13.55
CA ASN A 218 26.05 36.93 -14.97
C ASN A 218 24.72 36.84 -15.73
N LYS A 219 24.26 37.99 -16.24
CA LYS A 219 22.92 38.22 -16.81
C LYS A 219 22.64 37.52 -18.16
N GLY A 220 23.64 36.94 -18.83
CA GLY A 220 23.50 36.38 -20.18
C GLY A 220 22.99 34.94 -20.27
N VAL A 221 23.34 34.07 -19.31
CA VAL A 221 22.94 32.64 -19.30
C VAL A 221 21.49 32.46 -18.80
N VAL A 222 21.04 33.39 -17.96
CA VAL A 222 19.75 33.36 -17.24
C VAL A 222 18.53 33.50 -18.17
N LEU A 223 18.64 34.25 -19.26
CA LEU A 223 17.54 34.48 -20.22
C LEU A 223 17.17 33.24 -21.05
N GLY A 224 18.15 32.40 -21.38
CA GLY A 224 17.91 31.16 -22.14
C GLY A 224 17.15 30.11 -21.32
N GLU A 225 17.54 29.94 -20.07
CA GLU A 225 16.93 28.97 -19.16
C GLU A 225 15.53 29.40 -18.69
N LEU A 226 15.31 30.71 -18.46
CA LEU A 226 13.99 31.27 -18.17
C LEU A 226 13.00 31.10 -19.34
N ASN A 227 13.46 31.30 -20.58
CA ASN A 227 12.63 31.07 -21.77
C ASN A 227 12.30 29.57 -21.94
N GLY A 228 13.24 28.68 -21.66
CA GLY A 228 13.01 27.23 -21.65
C GLY A 228 11.99 26.81 -20.59
N LEU A 229 12.05 27.41 -19.40
CA LEU A 229 11.12 27.16 -18.31
C LEU A 229 9.72 27.74 -18.60
N GLN A 230 9.64 28.96 -19.14
CA GLN A 230 8.38 29.57 -19.58
C GLN A 230 7.69 28.74 -20.67
N ASN A 231 8.42 28.23 -21.64
CA ASN A 231 7.84 27.40 -22.71
C ASN A 231 7.28 26.08 -22.15
N ARG A 232 7.96 25.45 -21.19
CA ARG A 232 7.46 24.24 -20.53
C ARG A 232 6.26 24.51 -19.63
N ALA A 233 6.23 25.64 -18.93
CA ALA A 233 5.08 26.07 -18.13
C ALA A 233 3.87 26.42 -19.01
N ARG A 234 4.09 26.96 -20.22
CA ARG A 234 3.02 27.26 -21.18
C ARG A 234 2.35 26.00 -21.72
N ILE A 235 3.14 24.97 -22.08
CA ILE A 235 2.63 23.67 -22.52
C ILE A 235 1.71 23.02 -21.47
N LEU A 236 2.03 23.19 -20.19
CA LEU A 236 1.19 22.69 -19.08
C LEU A 236 -0.15 23.42 -18.92
N LEU A 237 -0.18 24.72 -19.19
CA LEU A 237 -1.41 25.52 -19.07
C LEU A 237 -2.37 25.31 -20.25
N GLU A 238 -1.89 24.78 -21.37
CA GLU A 238 -2.68 24.48 -22.58
C GLU A 238 -3.30 23.06 -22.56
N GLN A 239 -3.00 22.23 -21.53
CA GLN A 239 -3.49 20.86 -21.38
C GLN A 239 -4.63 20.68 -20.35
N ASN A 240 -5.10 21.78 -19.73
CA ASN A 240 -6.31 21.85 -18.89
C ASN A 240 -7.43 22.60 -19.62
#